data_AF-A0A924XPX1-F1
#
_entry.id   AF-A0A924XPX1-F1
#
_cell.length_a   1.000
_cell.length_b   1.000
_cell.length_c   1.000
_cell.angle_alpha   90.00
_cell.angle_beta   90.00
_cell.angle_gamma   90.00
#
_symmetry.space_group_name_H-M   'P 1'
#
loop_
_entity.id
_entity.type
_entity.pdbx_description
1 polymer ?
#
loop_
_entity_poly.entity_id
_entity_poly.type
_entity_poly.pdbx_seq_one_letter_code
_entity_poly.pdbx_strand_id
1 'polypeptide(L)'
;GGLAAGESLSTLARSFFYSGARGLLLTHWYVNDIAAARTGAVMLLNMRNGDSSAEALQKAQLGIYRLRGGSHPAFWAPFALMGPGQAPRAVAPQASL
;
A
#
# COMPACT_ATOMS: atom_id res chain seq x y z
N GLY A 1 24.38 14.12 4.69
CA GLY A 1 23.40 14.00 5.79
C GLY A 1 22.24 13.08 5.44
N GLY A 2 22.47 11.78 5.23
CA GLY A 2 21.40 10.80 4.95
C GLY A 2 21.05 9.88 6.13
N LEU A 3 21.93 9.77 7.13
CA LEU A 3 21.76 8.88 8.29
C LEU A 3 20.60 9.33 9.20
N ALA A 4 20.47 10.64 9.44
CA ALA A 4 19.40 11.19 10.28
C ALA A 4 17.98 10.99 9.70
N ALA A 5 17.82 11.00 8.38
CA ALA A 5 16.53 10.79 7.73
C ALA A 5 16.07 9.32 7.84
N GLY A 6 16.99 8.37 7.66
CA GLY A 6 16.72 6.94 7.85
C GLY A 6 16.39 6.60 9.31
N GLU A 7 17.08 7.23 10.26
CA GLU A 7 16.86 7.01 11.70
C GLU A 7 15.56 7.63 12.21
N SER A 8 15.21 8.82 11.71
CA SER A 8 13.90 9.45 11.97
C SER A 8 12.74 8.62 11.41
N LEU A 9 12.86 8.13 10.16
CA LEU A 9 11.85 7.24 9.56
C LEU A 9 11.71 5.92 10.34
N SER A 10 12.82 5.37 10.82
CA SER A 10 12.83 4.16 11.65
C SER A 10 12.10 4.38 12.98
N THR A 11 12.27 5.56 13.60
CA THR A 11 11.56 5.94 14.82
C THR A 11 10.05 6.09 14.58
N LEU A 12 9.67 6.75 13.48
CA LEU A 12 8.27 6.89 13.09
C LEU A 12 7.61 5.53 12.82
N ALA A 13 8.23 4.69 12.00
CA ALA A 13 7.73 3.34 11.73
C ALA A 13 7.58 2.53 13.02
N ARG A 14 8.59 2.59 13.91
CA ARG A 14 8.55 1.95 15.23
C ARG A 14 7.41 2.45 16.09
N SER A 15 7.10 3.74 16.09
CA SER A 15 5.99 4.30 16.87
C SER A 15 4.63 3.76 16.42
N PHE A 16 4.41 3.60 15.10
CA PHE A 16 3.19 3.00 14.59
C PHE A 16 3.10 1.50 14.92
N PHE A 17 4.19 0.75 14.78
CA PHE A 17 4.21 -0.65 15.19
C PHE A 17 3.99 -0.80 16.70
N TYR A 18 4.55 0.09 17.52
CA TYR A 18 4.30 0.13 18.96
C TYR A 18 2.82 0.39 19.29
N SER A 19 2.12 1.19 18.48
CA SER A 19 0.67 1.42 18.60
C SER A 19 -0.21 0.24 18.12
N GLY A 20 0.39 -0.85 17.63
CA GLY A 20 -0.32 -2.05 17.18
C GLY A 20 -0.60 -2.12 15.68
N ALA A 21 -0.02 -1.23 14.86
CA ALA A 21 -0.10 -1.38 13.41
C ALA A 21 0.51 -2.72 12.98
N ARG A 22 -0.14 -3.45 12.07
CA ARG A 22 0.38 -4.72 11.51
C ARG A 22 1.20 -4.53 10.23
N GLY A 23 1.03 -3.40 9.57
CA GLY A 23 1.77 -3.02 8.37
C GLY A 23 1.58 -1.54 8.06
N LEU A 24 2.55 -0.96 7.36
CA LEU A 24 2.57 0.45 6.98
C LEU A 24 2.71 0.57 5.47
N LEU A 25 1.85 1.37 4.84
CA LEU A 25 1.98 1.77 3.44
C LEU A 25 2.64 3.15 3.39
N LEU A 26 3.76 3.24 2.67
CA LEU A 26 4.65 4.40 2.62
C LEU A 26 4.85 4.83 1.16
N THR A 27 5.31 6.05 0.93
CA THR A 27 5.78 6.49 -0.40
C THR A 27 7.24 6.95 -0.36
N HIS A 28 8.04 6.51 -1.33
CA HIS A 28 9.44 6.92 -1.47
C HIS A 28 9.62 8.34 -1.99
N TRP A 29 8.71 8.81 -2.85
CA TRP A 29 8.69 10.17 -3.41
C TRP A 29 7.27 10.71 -3.44
N TYR A 30 7.14 12.00 -3.76
CA TYR A 30 5.85 12.67 -3.91
C TYR A 30 5.00 11.98 -5.00
N VAL A 31 3.74 11.71 -4.68
CA VAL A 31 2.76 11.13 -5.59
C VAL A 31 1.62 12.13 -5.74
N ASN A 32 1.10 12.30 -6.95
CA ASN A 32 -0.10 13.13 -7.13
C ASN A 32 -1.32 12.49 -6.45
N ASP A 33 -2.29 13.32 -6.08
CA ASP A 33 -3.44 12.89 -5.29
C ASP A 33 -4.29 11.82 -6.02
N ILE A 34 -4.36 11.90 -7.35
CA ILE A 34 -5.13 10.93 -8.17
C ILE A 34 -4.52 9.53 -8.08
N ALA A 35 -3.20 9.39 -8.25
CA ALA A 35 -2.52 8.10 -8.17
C ALA A 35 -2.50 7.57 -6.73
N ALA A 36 -2.36 8.45 -5.73
CA ALA A 36 -2.45 8.09 -4.32
C ALA A 36 -3.84 7.55 -3.95
N ALA A 37 -4.90 8.30 -4.27
CA ALA A 37 -6.27 7.90 -4.00
C ALA A 37 -6.63 6.59 -4.72
N ARG A 38 -6.23 6.46 -5.99
CA ARG A 38 -6.49 5.24 -6.76
C ARG A 38 -5.76 4.02 -6.20
N THR A 39 -4.48 4.15 -5.87
CA THR A 39 -3.70 3.05 -5.29
C THR A 39 -4.30 2.60 -3.96
N GLY A 40 -4.58 3.56 -3.06
CA GLY A 40 -5.18 3.27 -1.76
C GLY A 40 -6.54 2.59 -1.88
N ALA A 41 -7.44 3.14 -2.69
CA ALA A 41 -8.79 2.59 -2.87
C ALA A 41 -8.76 1.16 -3.46
N VAL A 42 -7.95 0.92 -4.49
CA VAL A 42 -7.84 -0.41 -5.12
C VAL A 42 -7.20 -1.41 -4.16
N MET A 43 -6.16 -1.01 -3.42
CA MET A 43 -5.54 -1.88 -2.42
C MET A 43 -6.55 -2.29 -1.33
N LEU A 44 -7.28 -1.33 -0.73
CA LEU A 44 -8.31 -1.65 0.28
C LEU A 44 -9.42 -2.54 -0.28
N LEU A 45 -9.85 -2.32 -1.52
CA LEU A 45 -10.87 -3.15 -2.18
C LEU A 45 -10.38 -4.60 -2.34
N ASN A 46 -9.15 -4.79 -2.80
CA ASN A 46 -8.53 -6.11 -2.98
C ASN A 46 -8.37 -6.84 -1.63
N MET A 47 -7.93 -6.14 -0.58
CA MET A 47 -7.85 -6.70 0.77
C MET A 47 -9.23 -7.12 1.31
N ARG A 48 -10.28 -6.32 1.02
CA ARG A 48 -11.67 -6.68 1.36
C ARG A 48 -12.10 -7.96 0.65
N ASN A 49 -11.64 -8.15 -0.59
CA ASN A 49 -11.88 -9.32 -1.43
C ASN A 49 -10.95 -10.50 -1.13
N GLY A 50 -10.20 -10.46 -0.02
CA GLY A 50 -9.47 -11.61 0.50
C GLY A 50 -7.98 -11.67 0.14
N ASP A 51 -7.49 -10.73 -0.68
CA ASP A 51 -6.07 -10.64 -0.98
C ASP A 51 -5.26 -10.24 0.27
N SER A 52 -4.01 -10.73 0.36
CA SER A 52 -3.05 -10.18 1.31
C SER A 52 -2.73 -8.72 1.01
N SER A 53 -2.21 -7.99 1.99
CA SER A 53 -1.75 -6.60 1.77
C SER A 53 -0.72 -6.49 0.65
N ALA A 54 0.17 -7.47 0.51
CA ALA A 54 1.19 -7.48 -0.54
C ALA A 54 0.57 -7.69 -1.94
N GLU A 55 -0.32 -8.66 -2.10
CA GLU A 55 -1.03 -8.92 -3.36
C GLU A 55 -1.93 -7.74 -3.74
N ALA A 56 -2.62 -7.17 -2.77
CA ALA A 56 -3.50 -6.04 -2.98
C ALA A 56 -2.75 -4.80 -3.49
N LEU A 57 -1.58 -4.51 -2.91
CA LEU A 57 -0.71 -3.42 -3.37
C LEU A 57 -0.17 -3.70 -4.78
N GLN A 58 0.31 -4.92 -5.04
CA GLN A 58 0.81 -5.31 -6.36
C GLN A 58 -0.28 -5.13 -7.43
N LYS A 59 -1.51 -5.59 -7.17
CA LYS A 59 -2.65 -5.42 -8.08
C LYS A 59 -2.99 -3.96 -8.31
N ALA A 60 -2.91 -3.11 -7.28
CA ALA A 60 -3.13 -1.67 -7.41
C ALA A 60 -2.06 -1.01 -8.31
N GLN A 61 -0.78 -1.34 -8.11
CA GLN A 61 0.33 -0.86 -8.92
C GLN A 61 0.21 -1.30 -10.39
N LEU A 62 -0.10 -2.58 -10.62
CA LEU A 62 -0.35 -3.11 -11.97
C LEU A 62 -1.56 -2.44 -12.63
N GLY A 63 -2.58 -2.09 -11.86
CA GLY A 63 -3.75 -1.35 -12.33
C GLY A 63 -3.38 0.02 -12.89
N ILE A 64 -2.42 0.74 -12.27
CA ILE A 64 -1.90 2.01 -12.78
C ILE A 64 -0.99 1.77 -13.99
N TYR A 65 -0.06 0.83 -13.90
CA TYR A 65 0.89 0.51 -14.98
C TYR A 65 0.20 0.20 -16.31
N ARG A 66 -0.98 -0.46 -16.27
CA ARG A 66 -1.76 -0.84 -17.45
C ARG A 66 -2.57 0.31 -18.06
N LEU A 67 -2.63 1.48 -17.43
CA LEU A 67 -3.31 2.65 -18.01
C LEU A 67 -2.49 3.25 -19.14
N ARG A 68 -3.18 3.84 -20.11
CA ARG A 68 -2.55 4.68 -21.12
C ARG A 68 -1.86 5.87 -20.42
N GLY A 69 -0.54 5.95 -20.53
CA GLY A 69 0.28 6.97 -19.86
C GLY A 69 0.69 6.63 -18.42
N GLY A 70 0.27 5.49 -17.87
CA GLY A 70 0.57 5.08 -16.49
C GLY A 70 1.81 4.20 -16.33
N SER A 71 2.49 3.84 -17.42
CA SER A 71 3.64 2.92 -17.39
C SER A 71 4.88 3.51 -16.70
N HIS A 72 5.01 4.84 -16.68
CA HIS A 72 6.15 5.50 -16.06
C HIS A 72 6.18 5.23 -14.54
N PRO A 73 7.33 4.78 -13.97
CA PRO A 73 7.44 4.39 -12.56
C PRO A 73 7.00 5.44 -11.55
N ALA A 74 7.06 6.73 -11.92
CA ALA A 74 6.60 7.84 -11.09
C ALA A 74 5.17 7.66 -10.55
N PHE A 75 4.31 6.92 -11.27
CA PHE A 75 2.89 6.77 -10.90
C PHE A 75 2.58 5.56 -10.00
N TRP A 76 3.40 4.50 -10.01
CA TRP A 76 3.10 3.24 -9.33
C TRP A 76 4.22 2.70 -8.43
N ALA A 77 5.48 3.01 -8.75
CA ALA A 77 6.63 2.55 -7.96
C ALA A 77 6.89 3.26 -6.62
N PRO A 78 6.30 4.44 -6.27
CA PRO A 78 6.64 5.07 -5.00
C PRO A 78 6.16 4.28 -3.78
N PHE A 79 5.13 3.45 -3.93
CA PHE A 79 4.49 2.78 -2.80
C PHE A 79 5.28 1.57 -2.30
N ALA A 80 5.52 1.53 -0.99
CA ALA A 80 6.15 0.41 -0.30
C ALA A 80 5.31 -0.03 0.90
N LEU A 81 5.21 -1.35 1.09
CA LEU A 81 4.59 -1.95 2.26
C LEU A 81 5.67 -2.43 3.22
N MET A 82 5.58 -2.02 4.48
CA MET A 82 6.47 -2.45 5.56
C MET A 82 5.71 -3.28 6.60
N GLY A 83 6.29 -4.40 7.02
CA GLY A 83 5.65 -5.33 7.96
C GLY A 83 4.74 -6.35 7.28
N PRO A 84 4.21 -7.33 8.04
CA PRO A 84 3.46 -8.46 7.50
C PRO A 84 2.08 -8.07 6.92
N GLY A 85 1.50 -6.94 7.36
CA GLY A 85 0.19 -6.49 6.91
C GLY A 85 -0.91 -7.50 7.23
N GLN A 86 -1.95 -7.53 6.39
CA GLN A 86 -3.02 -8.53 6.47
C GLN A 86 -2.64 -9.76 5.63
N ALA A 87 -2.74 -10.94 6.23
CA ALA A 87 -2.65 -12.21 5.50
C ALA A 87 -3.92 -12.43 4.63
N PRO A 88 -3.86 -13.31 3.62
CA PRO A 88 -5.04 -13.65 2.83
C PRO A 88 -6.19 -14.10 3.73
N ARG A 89 -7.43 -13.69 3.39
CA ARG A 89 -8.62 -14.03 4.17
C ARG A 89 -9.68 -14.65 3.26
N ALA A 90 -10.30 -15.74 3.71
CA ALA A 90 -11.50 -16.25 3.06
C ALA A 90 -12.59 -15.17 3.04
N VAL A 91 -13.11 -14.85 1.85
CA VAL A 91 -14.23 -13.93 1.70
C VAL A 91 -15.49 -14.67 2.17
N ALA A 92 -16.07 -14.23 3.28
CA ALA A 92 -17.37 -14.74 3.71
C ALA A 92 -18.41 -14.46 2.60
N PRO A 93 -19.29 -15.41 2.26
CA PRO A 93 -20.35 -15.16 1.30
C PRO A 93 -21.19 -13.98 1.80
N GLN A 94 -21.29 -12.94 0.98
CA GLN A 94 -22.14 -11.79 1.30
C GLN A 94 -23.58 -12.31 1.31
N ALA A 95 -24.18 -12.42 2.49
CA ALA A 95 -25.58 -12.74 2.64
C ALA A 95 -26.37 -11.68 1.86
N SER A 96 -26.94 -12.10 0.73
CA SER A 96 -27.87 -11.29 -0.03
C SER A 96 -29.16 -11.25 0.77
N LEU A 97 -29.51 -10.09 1.32
CA LEU A 97 -30.84 -9.81 1.87
C LEU A 97 -31.82 -9.53 0.72
#